data_AF-A0AAU8JHJ4-F1
#
_entry.id   AF-A0AAU8JHJ4-F1
#
_cell.length_a   1.000
_cell.length_b   1.000
_cell.length_c   1.000
_cell.angle_alpha   90.00
_cell.angle_beta   90.00
_cell.angle_gamma   90.00
#
_symmetry.space_group_name_H-M   'P 1'
#
loop_
_entity.id
_entity.type
_entity.pdbx_description
1 polymer ?
#
loop_
_entity_poly.entity_id
_entity_poly.type
_entity_poly.pdbx_seq_one_letter_code
_entity_poly.pdbx_strand_id
1 'polypeptide(L)'
;MTNNTNILPWGKLLEKDAAGFIVNDCHEDKILPPWTNLVAELRETCEKVWSSRLQGLYLRGSVPRGLAMIQVSDLDSFAILSGEITDDDLNLAKDISDQMKKRYLFCKKVELILLNLPIIQENDSIWPGIIQTKSLKIAGNDRNLNLLNLPQFKPGFYLVNYAYTWENDLAKTLDILAQLPPHNLRFSAEVKKQCGWIARRMVRTGFELVMEVDQSYTPDLYYCYERFSAYFPEKQGAMKKALELAIAPSGNRPGLILFLRGFGRWLVSAVNSKFNL
;
A
#
# COMPACT_ATOMS: atom_id res chain seq x y z
N MET A 1 -18.10 25.98 0.18
CA MET A 1 -18.08 25.46 -1.19
C MET A 1 -17.68 24.00 -1.14
N THR A 2 -18.64 23.08 -1.30
CA THR A 2 -18.35 21.65 -1.43
C THR A 2 -17.68 21.45 -2.78
N ASN A 3 -16.35 21.32 -2.80
CA ASN A 3 -15.68 20.72 -3.95
C ASN A 3 -16.29 19.33 -4.12
N ASN A 4 -17.15 19.17 -5.12
CA ASN A 4 -17.56 17.85 -5.58
C ASN A 4 -16.32 17.24 -6.22
N THR A 5 -15.50 16.57 -5.40
CA THR A 5 -14.41 15.75 -5.90
C THR A 5 -15.05 14.68 -6.76
N ASN A 6 -14.89 14.76 -8.08
CA ASN A 6 -15.41 13.75 -8.99
C ASN A 6 -14.59 12.47 -8.78
N ILE A 7 -15.17 11.50 -8.06
CA ILE A 7 -14.50 10.23 -7.75
C ILE A 7 -14.67 9.34 -8.98
N LEU A 8 -13.59 9.15 -9.73
CA LEU A 8 -13.58 8.23 -10.87
C LEU A 8 -13.42 6.78 -10.38
N PRO A 9 -14.02 5.80 -11.08
CA PRO A 9 -13.88 4.37 -10.80
C PRO A 9 -12.50 3.82 -11.21
N TRP A 10 -11.43 4.41 -10.67
CA TRP A 10 -10.06 4.08 -11.02
C TRP A 10 -9.59 2.77 -10.36
N GLY A 11 -8.95 1.91 -11.17
CA GLY A 11 -8.46 0.59 -10.75
C GLY A 11 -9.38 -0.54 -11.19
N LYS A 12 -9.29 -1.70 -10.53
CA LYS A 12 -10.19 -2.84 -10.75
C LYS A 12 -10.23 -3.80 -9.56
N LEU A 13 -11.25 -4.67 -9.53
CA LEU A 13 -11.16 -5.93 -8.80
C LEU A 13 -10.15 -6.85 -9.48
N LEU A 14 -9.37 -7.58 -8.69
CA LEU A 14 -8.51 -8.62 -9.23
C LEU A 14 -9.36 -9.81 -9.66
N GLU A 15 -8.97 -10.39 -10.79
CA GLU A 15 -9.59 -11.59 -11.32
C GLU A 15 -9.26 -12.79 -10.43
N LYS A 16 -10.08 -13.82 -10.56
CA LYS A 16 -9.85 -15.11 -9.90
C LYS A 16 -9.84 -16.20 -10.96
N ASP A 17 -9.02 -17.22 -10.76
CA ASP A 17 -9.05 -18.41 -11.59
C ASP A 17 -10.29 -19.29 -11.27
N ALA A 18 -10.43 -20.39 -12.01
CA ALA A 18 -11.55 -21.33 -11.83
C ALA A 18 -11.60 -21.98 -10.44
N ALA A 19 -10.46 -22.05 -9.73
CA ALA A 19 -10.38 -22.57 -8.37
C ALA A 19 -10.62 -21.49 -7.30
N GLY A 20 -10.78 -20.22 -7.71
CA GLY A 20 -11.06 -19.07 -6.86
C GLY A 20 -9.83 -18.36 -6.32
N PHE A 21 -8.63 -18.69 -6.80
CA PHE A 21 -7.40 -18.01 -6.41
C PHE A 21 -7.24 -16.70 -7.15
N ILE A 22 -6.71 -15.69 -6.47
CA ILE A 22 -6.48 -14.36 -7.02
C ILE A 22 -5.40 -14.44 -8.10
N VAL A 23 -5.71 -13.89 -9.28
CA VAL A 23 -4.78 -13.74 -10.38
C VAL A 23 -4.05 -12.42 -10.24
N ASN A 24 -2.72 -12.48 -10.13
CA ASN A 24 -1.87 -11.31 -10.06
C ASN A 24 -1.93 -10.53 -11.37
N ASP A 25 -2.32 -9.26 -11.30
CA ASP A 25 -2.48 -8.40 -12.48
C ASP A 25 -1.21 -7.60 -12.85
N CYS A 26 -0.11 -7.81 -12.14
CA CYS A 26 1.18 -7.20 -12.43
C CYS A 26 1.88 -7.92 -13.59
N HIS A 27 2.46 -7.18 -14.54
CA HIS A 27 3.17 -7.75 -15.69
C HIS A 27 4.23 -6.78 -16.25
N GLU A 28 5.31 -7.30 -16.82
CA GLU A 28 6.40 -6.49 -17.37
C GLU A 28 5.93 -5.61 -18.54
N ASP A 29 5.14 -6.16 -19.47
CA ASP A 29 4.56 -5.41 -20.59
C ASP A 29 3.66 -4.22 -20.20
N LYS A 30 3.21 -4.17 -18.94
CA LYS A 30 2.39 -3.06 -18.42
C LYS A 30 3.24 -1.93 -17.87
N ILE A 31 4.56 -2.10 -17.76
CA ILE A 31 5.47 -1.04 -17.37
C ILE A 31 5.71 -0.15 -18.60
N LEU A 32 5.00 0.96 -18.66
CA LEU A 32 5.04 1.88 -19.80
C LEU A 32 6.04 3.04 -19.58
N PRO A 33 6.58 3.66 -20.64
CA PRO A 33 7.33 4.90 -20.52
C PRO A 33 6.54 6.00 -19.76
N PRO A 34 7.20 6.86 -18.96
CA PRO A 34 8.65 6.91 -18.74
C PRO A 34 9.17 5.96 -17.64
N TRP A 35 8.32 5.10 -17.06
CA TRP A 35 8.67 4.23 -15.93
C TRP A 35 9.70 3.16 -16.27
N THR A 36 9.75 2.73 -17.54
CA THR A 36 10.70 1.72 -18.04
C THR A 36 12.15 2.04 -17.69
N ASN A 37 12.58 3.29 -17.90
CA ASN A 37 13.97 3.71 -17.63
C ASN A 37 14.30 3.69 -16.13
N LEU A 38 13.36 4.16 -15.29
CA LEU A 38 13.51 4.13 -13.84
C LEU A 38 13.58 2.69 -13.32
N VAL A 39 12.75 1.78 -13.87
CA VAL A 39 12.75 0.36 -13.49
C VAL A 39 14.04 -0.34 -13.94
N ALA A 40 14.54 -0.04 -15.14
CA ALA A 40 15.81 -0.58 -15.64
C ALA A 40 16.98 -0.13 -14.75
N GLU A 41 17.06 1.15 -14.41
CA GLU A 41 18.11 1.66 -13.52
C GLU A 41 18.03 1.04 -12.12
N LEU A 42 16.81 0.85 -11.57
CA LEU A 42 16.61 0.17 -10.29
C LEU A 42 17.14 -1.27 -10.34
N ARG A 43 16.82 -2.00 -11.41
CA ARG A 43 17.27 -3.37 -11.62
C ARG A 43 18.79 -3.47 -11.60
N GLU A 44 19.46 -2.71 -12.48
CA GLU A 44 20.91 -2.71 -12.63
C GLU A 44 21.62 -2.30 -11.33
N THR A 45 21.10 -1.26 -10.66
CA THR A 45 21.68 -0.76 -9.41
C THR A 45 21.61 -1.81 -8.31
N CYS A 46 20.43 -2.43 -8.11
CA CYS A 46 20.25 -3.43 -7.06
C CYS A 46 21.08 -4.70 -7.32
N GLU A 47 21.12 -5.16 -8.58
CA GLU A 47 21.93 -6.32 -8.97
C GLU A 47 23.43 -6.06 -8.76
N LYS A 48 23.90 -4.84 -9.01
CA LYS A 48 25.30 -4.48 -8.75
C LYS A 48 25.61 -4.40 -7.25
N VAL A 49 24.75 -3.74 -6.47
CA VAL A 49 24.98 -3.48 -5.04
C VAL A 49 24.89 -4.76 -4.22
N TRP A 50 23.86 -5.59 -4.46
CA TRP A 50 23.63 -6.80 -3.67
C TRP A 50 24.01 -8.10 -4.37
N SER A 51 24.38 -8.09 -5.66
CA SER A 51 25.01 -9.19 -6.40
C SER A 51 24.52 -10.58 -6.02
N SER A 52 25.38 -11.42 -5.44
CA SER A 52 25.06 -12.80 -5.03
C SER A 52 24.02 -12.89 -3.91
N ARG A 53 23.82 -11.83 -3.12
CA ARG A 53 22.82 -11.75 -2.05
C ARG A 53 21.42 -11.42 -2.56
N LEU A 54 21.26 -10.83 -3.76
CA LEU A 54 19.94 -10.48 -4.29
C LEU A 54 19.18 -11.72 -4.79
N GLN A 55 18.25 -12.20 -3.98
CA GLN A 55 17.41 -13.37 -4.31
C GLN A 55 16.26 -12.97 -5.23
N GLY A 56 15.65 -11.82 -4.97
CA GLY A 56 14.60 -11.26 -5.80
C GLY A 56 14.42 -9.77 -5.60
N LEU A 57 14.17 -9.04 -6.67
CA LEU A 57 13.74 -7.65 -6.65
C LEU A 57 12.33 -7.60 -7.25
N TYR A 58 11.41 -6.93 -6.57
CA TYR A 58 10.01 -6.89 -6.93
C TYR A 58 9.49 -5.45 -7.03
N LEU A 59 8.58 -5.23 -7.98
CA LEU A 59 7.73 -4.05 -8.03
C LEU A 59 6.34 -4.40 -7.52
N ARG A 60 5.66 -3.42 -6.93
CA ARG A 60 4.24 -3.50 -6.58
C ARG A 60 3.53 -2.20 -6.94
N GLY A 61 2.22 -2.16 -6.73
CA GLY A 61 1.44 -0.94 -6.89
C GLY A 61 1.16 -0.60 -8.36
N SER A 62 1.00 0.69 -8.66
CA SER A 62 0.44 1.13 -9.95
C SER A 62 1.35 0.90 -11.16
N VAL A 63 2.67 0.85 -10.98
CA VAL A 63 3.65 0.76 -12.07
C VAL A 63 3.59 -0.59 -12.81
N PRO A 64 3.78 -1.75 -12.15
CA PRO A 64 3.71 -3.04 -12.84
C PRO A 64 2.27 -3.42 -13.25
N ARG A 65 1.26 -2.63 -12.85
CA ARG A 65 -0.14 -2.80 -13.25
C ARG A 65 -0.55 -1.94 -14.44
N GLY A 66 0.32 -1.06 -14.94
CA GLY A 66 0.01 -0.15 -16.04
C GLY A 66 -0.96 0.97 -15.67
N LEU A 67 -1.06 1.30 -14.38
CA LEU A 67 -1.95 2.32 -13.82
C LEU A 67 -1.18 3.55 -13.30
N ALA A 68 0.12 3.64 -13.58
CA ALA A 68 0.95 4.67 -13.00
C ALA A 68 0.75 6.02 -13.70
N MET A 69 0.57 7.06 -12.88
CA MET A 69 0.35 8.43 -13.32
C MET A 69 1.56 9.31 -12.95
N ILE A 70 2.00 10.13 -13.90
CA ILE A 70 3.09 11.10 -13.72
C ILE A 70 2.76 12.04 -12.54
N GLN A 71 3.75 12.26 -11.68
CA GLN A 71 3.73 13.08 -10.46
C GLN A 71 2.73 12.64 -9.37
N VAL A 72 1.97 11.56 -9.61
CA VAL A 72 0.97 11.04 -8.68
C VAL A 72 1.40 9.69 -8.11
N SER A 73 1.93 8.81 -8.96
CA SER A 73 2.34 7.46 -8.59
C SER A 73 3.74 7.43 -7.97
N ASP A 74 3.89 6.51 -7.03
CA ASP A 74 5.17 6.12 -6.45
C ASP A 74 5.72 4.91 -7.22
N LEU A 75 7.04 4.69 -7.16
CA LEU A 75 7.68 3.42 -7.51
C LEU A 75 7.84 2.62 -6.22
N ASP A 76 6.91 1.72 -5.96
CA ASP A 76 6.94 0.84 -4.79
C ASP A 76 7.70 -0.45 -5.12
N SER A 77 8.86 -0.65 -4.48
CA SER A 77 9.70 -1.82 -4.68
C SER A 77 10.17 -2.46 -3.37
N PHE A 78 10.54 -3.73 -3.44
CA PHE A 78 11.19 -4.44 -2.35
C PHE A 78 12.20 -5.46 -2.88
N ALA A 79 13.31 -5.61 -2.17
CA ALA A 79 14.36 -6.59 -2.46
C ALA A 79 14.42 -7.64 -1.34
N ILE A 80 14.52 -8.89 -1.75
CA ILE A 80 14.72 -10.04 -0.87
C ILE A 80 16.21 -10.39 -0.93
N LEU A 81 16.89 -10.24 0.20
CA LEU A 81 18.31 -10.52 0.35
C LEU A 81 18.53 -11.84 1.09
N SER A 82 19.61 -12.53 0.73
CA SER A 82 20.13 -13.65 1.52
C SER A 82 20.90 -13.15 2.73
N GLY A 83 20.69 -13.81 3.87
CA GLY A 83 21.38 -13.52 5.12
C GLY A 83 20.74 -12.40 5.93
N GLU A 84 21.50 -11.89 6.88
CA GLU A 84 21.11 -10.74 7.71
C GLU A 84 21.08 -9.45 6.87
N ILE A 85 20.15 -8.55 7.19
CA ILE A 85 20.09 -7.20 6.62
C ILE A 85 20.80 -6.27 7.60
N THR A 86 21.86 -5.60 7.15
CA THR A 86 22.65 -4.71 8.01
C THR A 86 22.17 -3.26 7.93
N ASP A 87 22.63 -2.42 8.86
CA ASP A 87 22.40 -0.98 8.79
C ASP A 87 22.99 -0.35 7.51
N ASP A 88 24.11 -0.89 7.02
CA ASP A 88 24.70 -0.48 5.73
C ASP A 88 23.78 -0.81 4.56
N ASP A 89 23.14 -1.99 4.56
CA ASP A 89 22.15 -2.35 3.54
C ASP A 89 20.97 -1.37 3.56
N LEU A 90 20.46 -1.02 4.75
CA LEU A 90 19.36 -0.07 4.91
C LEU A 90 19.73 1.34 4.44
N ASN A 91 20.94 1.80 4.77
CA ASN A 91 21.47 3.08 4.30
C ASN A 91 21.62 3.11 2.78
N LEU A 92 22.15 2.03 2.18
CA LEU A 92 22.27 1.90 0.73
C LEU A 92 20.90 1.90 0.04
N ALA A 93 19.91 1.17 0.56
CA ALA A 93 18.55 1.17 -0.01
C ALA A 93 17.90 2.56 0.03
N LYS A 94 18.12 3.31 1.12
CA LYS A 94 17.69 4.70 1.24
C LYS A 94 18.40 5.60 0.24
N ASP A 95 19.72 5.48 0.10
CA ASP A 95 20.50 6.30 -0.84
C ASP A 95 20.11 6.04 -2.29
N ILE A 96 19.87 4.79 -2.68
CA ILE A 96 19.35 4.41 -3.99
C ILE A 96 18.00 5.10 -4.24
N SER A 97 17.08 4.99 -3.28
CA SER A 97 15.75 5.62 -3.38
C SER A 97 15.84 7.14 -3.53
N ASP A 98 16.68 7.79 -2.72
CA ASP A 98 16.88 9.24 -2.73
C ASP A 98 17.52 9.73 -4.05
N GLN A 99 18.51 8.99 -4.56
CA GLN A 99 19.18 9.32 -5.84
C GLN A 99 18.22 9.18 -7.03
N MET A 100 17.49 8.06 -7.11
CA MET A 100 16.51 7.85 -8.17
C MET A 100 15.39 8.88 -8.11
N LYS A 101 14.88 9.21 -6.92
CA LYS A 101 13.85 10.24 -6.77
C LYS A 101 14.30 11.62 -7.25
N LYS A 102 15.59 11.96 -7.07
CA LYS A 102 16.19 13.21 -7.59
C LYS A 102 16.30 13.20 -9.13
N ARG A 103 16.61 12.06 -9.73
CA ARG A 103 16.77 11.91 -11.18
C ARG A 103 15.43 11.84 -11.93
N TYR A 104 14.47 11.11 -11.37
CA TYR A 104 13.18 10.83 -11.99
C TYR A 104 12.07 11.67 -11.35
N LEU A 105 12.01 12.96 -11.73
CA LEU A 105 11.07 13.92 -11.14
C LEU A 105 9.60 13.61 -11.42
N PHE A 106 9.30 12.83 -12.48
CA PHE A 106 7.94 12.36 -12.75
C PHE A 106 7.44 11.34 -11.71
N CYS A 107 8.34 10.67 -10.99
CA CYS A 107 7.96 9.70 -9.95
C CYS A 107 7.78 10.46 -8.62
N LYS A 108 6.65 10.27 -7.94
CA LYS A 108 6.34 11.03 -6.72
C LYS A 108 7.23 10.61 -5.53
N LYS A 109 7.44 9.32 -5.33
CA LYS A 109 8.36 8.72 -4.35
C LYS A 109 8.95 7.44 -4.93
N VAL A 110 10.23 7.17 -4.66
CA VAL A 110 10.83 5.86 -4.87
C VAL A 110 10.97 5.19 -3.52
N GLU A 111 10.49 3.96 -3.38
CA GLU A 111 10.57 3.16 -2.15
C GLU A 111 11.25 1.83 -2.46
N LEU A 112 12.27 1.47 -1.68
CA LEU A 112 12.95 0.19 -1.72
C LEU A 112 13.02 -0.39 -0.31
N ILE A 113 12.15 -1.36 -0.04
CA ILE A 113 12.13 -2.10 1.23
C ILE A 113 13.07 -3.30 1.12
N LEU A 114 13.86 -3.56 2.15
CA LEU A 114 14.68 -4.77 2.23
C LEU A 114 14.00 -5.82 3.10
N LEU A 115 13.99 -7.06 2.63
CA LEU A 115 13.42 -8.23 3.28
C LEU A 115 14.41 -9.39 3.23
N ASN A 116 14.25 -10.34 4.14
CA ASN A 116 14.92 -11.62 4.09
C ASN A 116 13.90 -12.73 4.42
N LEU A 117 14.31 -14.00 4.28
CA LEU A 117 13.41 -15.13 4.49
C LEU A 117 12.76 -15.16 5.88
N PRO A 118 13.47 -14.90 7.00
CA PRO A 118 12.84 -14.81 8.32
C PRO A 118 11.64 -13.86 8.36
N ILE A 119 11.78 -12.63 7.86
CA ILE A 119 10.69 -11.62 7.84
C ILE A 119 9.49 -12.10 7.00
N ILE A 120 9.74 -12.82 5.91
CA ILE A 120 8.68 -13.33 5.03
C ILE A 120 7.96 -14.52 5.66
N GLN A 121 8.65 -15.31 6.46
CA GLN A 121 8.15 -16.55 7.07
C GLN A 121 7.55 -16.36 8.47
N GLU A 122 7.60 -15.16 9.05
CA GLU A 122 6.87 -14.83 10.28
C GLU A 122 5.38 -15.18 10.13
N ASN A 123 4.76 -15.76 11.17
CA ASN A 123 3.39 -16.29 11.11
C ASN A 123 2.36 -15.24 10.65
N ASP A 124 2.54 -13.98 11.05
CA ASP A 124 1.64 -12.87 10.74
C ASP A 124 2.15 -12.01 9.56
N SER A 125 3.10 -12.55 8.78
CA SER A 125 3.69 -11.83 7.66
C SER A 125 2.70 -11.65 6.52
N ILE A 126 2.53 -10.41 6.08
CA ILE A 126 1.72 -10.06 4.90
C ILE A 126 2.46 -10.33 3.57
N TRP A 127 3.77 -10.58 3.63
CA TRP A 127 4.65 -10.64 2.47
C TRP A 127 4.34 -11.80 1.52
N PRO A 128 4.02 -13.03 1.99
CA PRO A 128 3.59 -14.11 1.11
C PRO A 128 2.41 -13.72 0.21
N GLY A 129 1.40 -13.07 0.79
CA GLY A 129 0.24 -12.56 0.05
C GLY A 129 0.62 -11.44 -0.93
N ILE A 130 1.49 -10.50 -0.53
CA ILE A 130 2.00 -9.44 -1.42
C ILE A 130 2.73 -10.04 -2.62
N ILE A 131 3.66 -10.96 -2.37
CA ILE A 131 4.51 -11.55 -3.40
C ILE A 131 3.64 -12.27 -4.43
N GLN A 132 2.70 -13.10 -3.97
CA GLN A 132 1.86 -13.90 -4.87
C GLN A 132 0.79 -13.09 -5.61
N THR A 133 0.13 -12.13 -4.96
CA THR A 133 -1.11 -11.55 -5.50
C THR A 133 -0.95 -10.17 -6.14
N LYS A 134 0.11 -9.41 -5.81
CA LYS A 134 0.18 -7.98 -6.16
C LYS A 134 1.60 -7.44 -6.32
N SER A 135 2.51 -8.28 -6.81
CA SER A 135 3.88 -7.87 -7.13
C SER A 135 4.42 -8.55 -8.37
N LEU A 136 5.38 -7.92 -9.03
CA LEU A 136 6.10 -8.44 -10.19
C LEU A 136 7.57 -8.56 -9.84
N LYS A 137 8.13 -9.77 -9.96
CA LYS A 137 9.58 -9.95 -9.88
C LYS A 137 10.24 -9.35 -11.12
N ILE A 138 11.26 -8.52 -10.93
CA ILE A 138 12.01 -7.87 -12.01
C ILE A 138 13.50 -8.24 -12.01
N ALA A 139 14.07 -8.82 -10.94
CA ALA A 139 15.48 -9.28 -10.93
C ALA A 139 15.73 -10.31 -9.83
N GLY A 140 16.93 -10.92 -9.81
CA GLY A 140 17.41 -11.81 -8.76
C GLY A 140 17.39 -13.30 -9.11
N ASN A 141 18.20 -14.11 -8.41
CA ASN A 141 18.63 -15.44 -8.84
C ASN A 141 17.78 -16.66 -8.39
N ASP A 142 16.62 -16.46 -7.75
CA ASP A 142 15.66 -17.51 -7.32
C ASP A 142 16.19 -18.61 -6.37
N ARG A 143 17.48 -18.65 -6.06
CA ARG A 143 18.15 -19.79 -5.41
C ARG A 143 17.47 -20.25 -4.12
N ASN A 144 16.85 -19.32 -3.39
CA ASN A 144 16.11 -19.63 -2.16
C ASN A 144 14.63 -19.22 -2.20
N LEU A 145 14.15 -18.58 -3.26
CA LEU A 145 12.74 -18.21 -3.37
C LEU A 145 11.87 -19.42 -3.66
N ASN A 146 12.40 -20.42 -4.36
CA ASN A 146 11.74 -21.71 -4.56
C ASN A 146 11.48 -22.45 -3.23
N LEU A 147 12.20 -22.11 -2.15
CA LEU A 147 11.99 -22.67 -0.81
C LEU A 147 10.79 -22.05 -0.08
N LEU A 148 10.28 -20.90 -0.55
CA LEU A 148 9.18 -20.20 0.11
C LEU A 148 7.86 -20.98 0.01
N ASN A 149 7.72 -21.90 -0.95
CA ASN A 149 6.50 -22.68 -1.23
C ASN A 149 5.23 -21.84 -1.05
N LEU A 150 5.23 -20.64 -1.63
CA LEU A 150 4.24 -19.61 -1.34
C LEU A 150 2.84 -20.11 -1.75
N PRO A 151 1.86 -20.15 -0.82
CA PRO A 151 0.54 -20.67 -1.13
C PRO A 151 -0.16 -19.77 -2.16
N GLN A 152 -1.11 -20.33 -2.90
CA GLN A 152 -2.06 -19.52 -3.65
C GLN A 152 -3.11 -18.94 -2.70
N PHE A 153 -3.51 -17.70 -2.93
CA PHE A 153 -4.40 -16.97 -2.02
C PHE A 153 -5.79 -16.79 -2.62
N LYS A 154 -6.81 -17.11 -1.83
CA LYS A 154 -8.19 -16.69 -2.06
C LYS A 154 -8.47 -15.42 -1.24
N PRO A 155 -9.48 -14.60 -1.62
CA PRO A 155 -9.95 -13.52 -0.76
C PRO A 155 -10.31 -14.03 0.63
N GLY A 156 -9.67 -13.51 1.68
CA GLY A 156 -9.89 -13.97 3.04
C GLY A 156 -8.87 -13.42 4.04
N PHE A 157 -8.93 -13.95 5.27
CA PHE A 157 -8.15 -13.51 6.44
C PHE A 157 -6.65 -13.34 6.16
N TYR A 158 -6.02 -14.25 5.39
CA TYR A 158 -4.58 -14.21 5.08
C TYR A 158 -4.13 -13.00 4.25
N LEU A 159 -5.07 -12.21 3.72
CA LEU A 159 -4.78 -10.99 2.95
C LEU A 159 -5.12 -9.70 3.71
N VAL A 160 -5.58 -9.82 4.95
CA VAL A 160 -5.82 -8.68 5.85
C VAL A 160 -4.48 -8.05 6.21
N ASN A 161 -4.35 -6.75 5.93
CA ASN A 161 -3.12 -6.00 6.08
C ASN A 161 -3.33 -4.75 6.96
N TYR A 162 -4.46 -4.05 6.79
CA TYR A 162 -4.67 -2.76 7.44
C TYR A 162 -5.47 -2.88 8.75
N ALA A 163 -6.40 -3.83 8.85
CA ALA A 163 -7.31 -3.97 9.98
C ALA A 163 -6.60 -4.20 11.32
N TYR A 164 -5.64 -5.13 11.40
CA TYR A 164 -4.92 -5.42 12.66
C TYR A 164 -4.17 -4.21 13.23
N THR A 165 -3.67 -3.35 12.35
CA THR A 165 -2.93 -2.14 12.75
C THR A 165 -3.81 -0.90 12.90
N TRP A 166 -5.08 -0.98 12.54
CA TRP A 166 -5.95 0.19 12.38
C TRP A 166 -6.07 1.02 13.65
N GLU A 167 -6.27 0.38 14.80
CA GLU A 167 -6.38 1.08 16.09
C GLU A 167 -5.11 1.85 16.43
N ASN A 168 -3.95 1.21 16.26
CA ASN A 168 -2.64 1.82 16.49
C ASN A 168 -2.37 2.97 15.50
N ASP A 169 -2.72 2.80 14.22
CA ASP A 169 -2.57 3.83 13.20
C ASP A 169 -3.44 5.06 13.50
N LEU A 170 -4.68 4.82 13.95
CA LEU A 170 -5.61 5.84 14.35
C LEU A 170 -5.08 6.63 15.56
N ALA A 171 -4.64 5.93 16.62
CA ALA A 171 -4.08 6.53 17.81
C ALA A 171 -2.85 7.39 17.49
N LYS A 172 -1.86 6.82 16.78
CA LYS A 172 -0.65 7.53 16.35
C LYS A 172 -0.95 8.76 15.50
N THR A 173 -1.91 8.65 14.57
CA THR A 173 -2.29 9.80 13.73
C THR A 173 -2.92 10.91 14.55
N LEU A 174 -3.81 10.57 15.48
CA LEU A 174 -4.44 11.55 16.38
C LEU A 174 -3.40 12.25 17.27
N ASP A 175 -2.42 11.51 17.79
CA ASP A 175 -1.33 12.07 18.59
C ASP A 175 -0.45 13.03 17.79
N ILE A 176 -0.05 12.62 16.57
CA ILE A 176 0.71 13.49 15.66
C ILE A 176 -0.09 14.79 15.40
N LEU A 177 -1.38 14.69 15.06
CA LEU A 177 -2.20 15.86 14.76
C LEU A 177 -2.36 16.79 15.97
N ALA A 178 -2.47 16.23 17.18
CA ALA A 178 -2.58 16.99 18.42
C ALA A 178 -1.29 17.75 18.74
N GLN A 179 -0.13 17.15 18.46
CA GLN A 179 1.19 17.73 18.75
C GLN A 179 1.68 18.73 17.69
N LEU A 180 1.08 18.76 16.49
CA LEU A 180 1.48 19.69 15.43
C LEU A 180 1.27 21.16 15.86
N PRO A 181 2.32 22.01 15.85
CA PRO A 181 2.18 23.41 16.22
C PRO A 181 1.48 24.22 15.10
N PRO A 182 0.49 25.07 15.42
CA PRO A 182 -0.30 25.79 14.41
C PRO A 182 0.52 26.83 13.62
N HIS A 183 1.69 27.23 14.14
CA HIS A 183 2.55 28.25 13.53
C HIS A 183 3.69 27.66 12.68
N ASN A 184 3.67 26.36 12.36
CA ASN A 184 4.67 25.77 11.48
C ASN A 184 4.48 26.24 10.03
N LEU A 185 5.57 26.63 9.36
CA LEU A 185 5.57 27.04 7.95
C LEU A 185 4.96 25.99 7.00
N ARG A 186 5.04 24.72 7.38
CA ARG A 186 4.50 23.60 6.60
C ARG A 186 3.21 23.03 7.17
N PHE A 187 2.64 23.59 8.24
CA PHE A 187 1.50 23.04 8.99
C PHE A 187 0.42 22.36 8.13
N SER A 188 -0.10 23.06 7.11
CA SER A 188 -1.13 22.50 6.23
C SER A 188 -0.63 21.29 5.42
N ALA A 189 0.64 21.26 5.00
CA ALA A 189 1.24 20.16 4.28
C ALA A 189 1.41 18.92 5.17
N GLU A 190 1.88 19.06 6.42
CA GLU A 190 1.91 17.92 7.35
C GLU A 190 0.52 17.37 7.65
N VAL A 191 -0.48 18.25 7.85
CA VAL A 191 -1.88 17.81 8.05
C VAL A 191 -2.39 17.07 6.82
N LYS A 192 -2.17 17.58 5.60
CA LYS A 192 -2.56 16.91 4.35
C LYS A 192 -1.86 15.56 4.19
N LYS A 193 -0.58 15.45 4.57
CA LYS A 193 0.18 14.20 4.54
C LYS A 193 -0.48 13.15 5.44
N GLN A 194 -0.78 13.51 6.69
CA GLN A 194 -1.46 12.61 7.63
C GLN A 194 -2.87 12.26 7.14
N CYS A 195 -3.64 13.26 6.69
CA CYS A 195 -4.98 13.09 6.14
C CYS A 195 -5.03 12.06 5.02
N GLY A 196 -4.19 12.21 4.00
CA GLY A 196 -4.17 11.29 2.87
C GLY A 196 -3.71 9.89 3.28
N TRP A 197 -2.71 9.79 4.16
CA TRP A 197 -2.19 8.51 4.64
C TRP A 197 -3.26 7.71 5.41
N ILE A 198 -3.87 8.31 6.44
CA ILE A 198 -4.86 7.62 7.27
C ILE A 198 -6.15 7.33 6.50
N ALA A 199 -6.57 8.23 5.60
CA ALA A 199 -7.78 8.04 4.81
C ALA A 199 -7.66 6.85 3.84
N ARG A 200 -6.50 6.67 3.19
CA ARG A 200 -6.22 5.49 2.35
C ARG A 200 -6.27 4.18 3.13
N ARG A 201 -5.77 4.18 4.37
CA ARG A 201 -5.81 3.01 5.25
C ARG A 201 -7.24 2.72 5.69
N MET A 202 -7.98 3.74 6.12
CA MET A 202 -9.39 3.64 6.53
C MET A 202 -10.26 2.97 5.45
N VAL A 203 -10.12 3.40 4.19
CA VAL A 203 -10.88 2.82 3.07
C VAL A 203 -10.55 1.33 2.88
N ARG A 204 -9.28 0.95 2.99
CA ARG A 204 -8.85 -0.44 2.83
C ARG A 204 -9.22 -1.31 4.04
N THR A 205 -9.12 -0.78 5.25
CA THR A 205 -9.60 -1.44 6.47
C THR A 205 -11.09 -1.71 6.39
N GLY A 206 -11.89 -0.75 5.90
CA GLY A 206 -13.32 -1.00 5.67
C GLY A 206 -13.55 -2.14 4.68
N PHE A 207 -12.85 -2.16 3.55
CA PHE A 207 -12.95 -3.25 2.60
C PHE A 207 -12.55 -4.61 3.19
N GLU A 208 -11.50 -4.67 4.02
CA GLU A 208 -11.06 -5.91 4.68
C GLU A 208 -12.13 -6.53 5.59
N LEU A 209 -13.09 -5.75 6.11
CA LEU A 209 -14.23 -6.30 6.87
C LEU A 209 -15.16 -7.16 6.00
N VAL A 210 -15.26 -6.85 4.70
CA VAL A 210 -16.24 -7.47 3.78
C VAL A 210 -15.59 -8.35 2.72
N MET A 211 -14.29 -8.19 2.47
CA MET A 211 -13.52 -8.87 1.43
C MET A 211 -13.74 -10.39 1.37
N GLU A 212 -13.79 -11.03 2.55
CA GLU A 212 -14.03 -12.47 2.67
C GLU A 212 -15.46 -12.86 2.28
N VAL A 213 -16.48 -12.12 2.71
CA VAL A 213 -17.88 -12.47 2.38
C VAL A 213 -18.24 -12.07 0.95
N ASP A 214 -17.68 -10.97 0.44
CA ASP A 214 -17.82 -10.50 -0.94
C ASP A 214 -17.01 -11.37 -1.91
N GLN A 215 -16.08 -12.18 -1.40
CA GLN A 215 -15.21 -13.06 -2.19
C GLN A 215 -14.48 -12.30 -3.31
N SER A 216 -14.03 -11.07 -3.04
CA SER A 216 -13.28 -10.26 -4.00
C SER A 216 -12.01 -9.71 -3.39
N TYR A 217 -11.06 -9.30 -4.23
CA TYR A 217 -9.83 -8.67 -3.75
C TYR A 217 -9.48 -7.46 -4.61
N THR A 218 -9.06 -6.38 -3.98
CA THR A 218 -8.50 -5.21 -4.66
C THR A 218 -7.68 -4.35 -3.69
N PRO A 219 -6.54 -3.79 -4.13
CA PRO A 219 -5.86 -2.72 -3.41
C PRO A 219 -6.39 -1.31 -3.79
N ASP A 220 -7.30 -1.22 -4.76
CA ASP A 220 -7.75 0.03 -5.38
C ASP A 220 -8.91 0.67 -4.61
N LEU A 221 -8.70 1.92 -4.18
CA LEU A 221 -9.53 2.60 -3.18
C LEU A 221 -10.99 2.74 -3.60
N TYR A 222 -11.27 2.97 -4.88
CA TYR A 222 -12.65 3.09 -5.36
C TYR A 222 -13.43 1.80 -5.12
N TYR A 223 -12.87 0.67 -5.54
CA TYR A 223 -13.53 -0.64 -5.38
C TYR A 223 -13.55 -1.07 -3.91
N CYS A 224 -12.53 -0.74 -3.12
CA CYS A 224 -12.60 -0.92 -1.66
C CYS A 224 -13.82 -0.19 -1.05
N TYR A 225 -14.03 1.07 -1.43
CA TYR A 225 -15.19 1.88 -1.00
C TYR A 225 -16.51 1.31 -1.50
N GLU A 226 -16.59 0.97 -2.79
CA GLU A 226 -17.80 0.45 -3.44
C GLU A 226 -18.27 -0.81 -2.72
N ARG A 227 -17.36 -1.77 -2.54
CA ARG A 227 -17.66 -3.05 -1.90
C ARG A 227 -18.03 -2.88 -0.45
N PHE A 228 -17.29 -2.08 0.33
CA PHE A 228 -17.69 -1.77 1.71
C PHE A 228 -19.10 -1.19 1.79
N SER A 229 -19.43 -0.24 0.90
CA SER A 229 -20.71 0.47 0.94
C SER A 229 -21.92 -0.41 0.63
N ALA A 230 -21.72 -1.51 -0.10
CA ALA A 230 -22.78 -2.48 -0.37
C ALA A 230 -23.22 -3.24 0.90
N TYR A 231 -22.31 -3.45 1.85
CA TYR A 231 -22.56 -4.19 3.10
C TYR A 231 -22.86 -3.26 4.30
N PHE A 232 -22.40 -2.01 4.25
CA PHE A 232 -22.62 -1.00 5.30
C PHE A 232 -23.25 0.29 4.71
N PRO A 233 -24.49 0.23 4.19
CA PRO A 233 -25.13 1.38 3.53
C PRO A 233 -25.28 2.60 4.46
N GLU A 234 -25.49 2.38 5.76
CA GLU A 234 -25.58 3.44 6.77
C GLU A 234 -24.24 4.15 7.02
N LYS A 235 -23.11 3.54 6.60
CA LYS A 235 -21.76 4.12 6.68
C LYS A 235 -21.22 4.60 5.35
N GLN A 236 -21.97 4.43 4.26
CA GLN A 236 -21.55 4.83 2.91
C GLN A 236 -21.10 6.30 2.85
N GLY A 237 -21.83 7.21 3.48
CA GLY A 237 -21.48 8.64 3.50
C GLY A 237 -20.13 8.92 4.15
N ALA A 238 -19.83 8.26 5.27
CA ALA A 238 -18.56 8.38 5.97
C ALA A 238 -17.41 7.72 5.19
N MET A 239 -17.65 6.56 4.57
CA MET A 239 -16.64 5.90 3.74
C MET A 239 -16.35 6.70 2.46
N LYS A 240 -17.38 7.26 1.81
CA LYS A 240 -17.19 8.19 0.70
C LYS A 240 -16.32 9.38 1.13
N LYS A 241 -16.55 9.91 2.33
CA LYS A 241 -15.71 10.99 2.86
C LYS A 241 -14.25 10.58 3.03
N ALA A 242 -14.00 9.36 3.52
CA ALA A 242 -12.65 8.81 3.60
C ALA A 242 -12.01 8.71 2.20
N LEU A 243 -12.74 8.23 1.19
CA LEU A 243 -12.25 8.16 -0.19
C LEU A 243 -11.92 9.55 -0.77
N GLU A 244 -12.78 10.55 -0.53
CA GLU A 244 -12.51 11.93 -0.94
C GLU A 244 -11.23 12.48 -0.30
N LEU A 245 -11.03 12.25 1.00
CA LEU A 245 -9.83 12.69 1.72
C LEU A 245 -8.57 11.91 1.29
N ALA A 246 -8.73 10.67 0.82
CA ALA A 246 -7.64 9.88 0.28
C ALA A 246 -7.15 10.41 -1.09
N ILE A 247 -8.08 10.87 -1.94
CA ILE A 247 -7.82 11.44 -3.27
C ILE A 247 -7.36 12.89 -3.17
N ALA A 248 -8.06 13.70 -2.38
CA ALA A 248 -7.82 15.13 -2.20
C ALA A 248 -7.70 15.46 -0.69
N PRO A 249 -6.51 15.24 -0.08
CA PRO A 249 -6.31 15.46 1.35
C PRO A 249 -6.55 16.90 1.78
N SER A 250 -7.16 17.07 2.96
CA SER A 250 -7.49 18.37 3.53
C SER A 250 -6.45 18.85 4.54
N GLY A 251 -6.21 20.16 4.58
CA GLY A 251 -5.43 20.83 5.63
C GLY A 251 -6.26 21.21 6.88
N ASN A 252 -7.56 20.92 6.89
CA ASN A 252 -8.45 21.22 8.02
C ASN A 252 -8.21 20.24 9.18
N ARG A 253 -7.28 20.59 10.07
CA ARG A 253 -6.92 19.76 11.22
C ARG A 253 -8.09 19.46 12.18
N PRO A 254 -8.86 20.45 12.68
CA PRO A 254 -9.99 20.15 13.57
C PRO A 254 -11.03 19.22 12.94
N GLY A 255 -11.36 19.45 11.67
CA GLY A 255 -12.28 18.60 10.92
C GLY A 255 -11.78 17.17 10.76
N LEU A 256 -10.48 16.99 10.49
CA LEU A 256 -9.86 15.67 10.42
C LEU A 256 -9.90 14.94 11.77
N ILE A 257 -9.53 15.60 12.86
CA ILE A 257 -9.57 15.01 14.21
C ILE A 257 -11.00 14.57 14.57
N LEU A 258 -12.00 15.40 14.28
CA LEU A 258 -13.40 15.06 14.53
C LEU A 258 -13.83 13.83 13.72
N PHE A 259 -13.49 13.78 12.44
CA PHE A 259 -13.80 12.66 11.56
C PHE A 259 -13.16 11.34 12.04
N LEU A 260 -11.88 11.40 12.42
CA LEU A 260 -11.13 10.25 12.95
C LEU A 260 -11.70 9.76 14.29
N ARG A 261 -12.07 10.66 15.20
CA ARG A 261 -12.70 10.31 16.48
C ARG A 261 -14.12 9.74 16.31
N GLY A 262 -14.84 10.12 15.26
CA GLY A 262 -16.15 9.57 14.94
C GLY A 262 -16.04 8.25 14.16
N PHE A 263 -15.90 8.37 12.84
CA PHE A 263 -15.92 7.20 11.94
C PHE A 263 -14.73 6.28 12.13
N GLY A 264 -13.54 6.84 12.42
CA GLY A 264 -12.36 6.02 12.65
C GLY A 264 -12.48 5.12 13.89
N ARG A 265 -13.06 5.61 14.98
CA ARG A 265 -13.35 4.79 16.17
C ARG A 265 -14.44 3.77 15.95
N TRP A 266 -15.50 4.11 15.22
CA TRP A 266 -16.50 3.11 14.82
C TRP A 266 -15.83 1.96 14.05
N LEU A 267 -14.87 2.27 13.18
CA LEU A 267 -14.14 1.26 12.42
C LEU A 267 -13.25 0.38 13.31
N VAL A 268 -12.69 0.90 14.40
CA VAL A 268 -12.01 0.07 15.43
C VAL A 268 -12.99 -0.95 16.01
N SER A 269 -14.17 -0.53 16.46
CA SER A 269 -15.17 -1.45 17.02
C SER A 269 -15.60 -2.52 16.01
N ALA A 270 -15.76 -2.16 14.73
CA ALA A 270 -16.11 -3.09 13.67
C ALA A 270 -14.99 -4.12 13.40
N VAL A 271 -13.73 -3.66 13.40
CA VAL A 271 -12.54 -4.52 13.26
C VAL A 271 -12.43 -5.51 14.42
N ASN A 272 -12.52 -5.03 15.67
CA ASN A 272 -12.40 -5.89 16.85
C ASN A 272 -13.52 -6.94 16.88
N SER A 273 -14.75 -6.54 16.50
CA SER A 273 -15.87 -7.48 16.39
C SER A 273 -15.71 -8.53 15.29
N LYS A 274 -15.05 -8.22 14.17
CA LYS A 274 -14.87 -9.15 13.04
C LYS A 274 -13.68 -10.09 13.25
N PHE A 275 -12.61 -9.60 13.85
CA PHE A 275 -11.32 -10.31 13.95
C PHE A 275 -10.96 -10.76 15.37
N ASN A 276 -11.83 -10.53 16.36
CA ASN A 276 -11.62 -10.88 17.77
C ASN A 276 -10.31 -10.32 18.36
N LEU A 277 -10.07 -9.02 18.12
CA LEU A 277 -8.93 -8.26 18.65
C LEU A 277 -9.27 -7.56 19.97
#